data_AF-U5S4U5-F1
#
_entry.id   AF-U5S4U5-F1
#
_cell.length_a   1.000
_cell.length_b   1.000
_cell.length_c   1.000
_cell.angle_alpha   90.00
_cell.angle_beta   90.00
_cell.angle_gamma   90.00
#
_symmetry.space_group_name_H-M   'P 1'
#
loop_
_entity.id
_entity.type
_entity.pdbx_description
1 polymer ?
#
loop_
_entity_poly.entity_id
_entity_poly.type
_entity_poly.pdbx_seq_one_letter_code
_entity_poly.pdbx_strand_id
1 'polypeptide(L)'
;LKFFHSKIGGKDLVIEDVEEAYETTTKMVIPRKCKWVLMWSARQSLEGTRRQAGITENYAVWYSYSRLPKVGVQIQEFIRGLGYQALNPGMKGYLTSPLAAFSGMGE
;
A
#
# COMPACT_ATOMS: atom_id res chain seq x y z
N LEU A 1 -12.83 -5.92 10.74
CA LEU A 1 -11.49 -5.55 11.24
C LEU A 1 -11.12 -4.16 10.71
N LYS A 2 -10.57 -3.27 11.54
CA LYS A 2 -10.19 -1.89 11.15
C LYS A 2 -8.69 -1.82 10.81
N PHE A 3 -8.31 -2.17 9.59
CA PHE A 3 -6.91 -2.05 9.09
C PHE A 3 -6.61 -0.73 8.38
N PHE A 4 -7.60 0.15 8.35
CA PHE A 4 -7.61 1.38 7.60
C PHE A 4 -7.66 2.56 8.56
N HIS A 5 -6.93 3.64 8.24
CA HIS A 5 -7.14 4.90 8.94
C HIS A 5 -8.55 5.41 8.66
N SER A 6 -9.20 6.02 9.66
CA SER A 6 -10.52 6.65 9.47
C SER A 6 -10.44 7.86 8.54
N LYS A 7 -9.26 8.50 8.44
CA LYS A 7 -9.00 9.63 7.56
C LYS A 7 -7.65 9.46 6.84
N ILE A 8 -7.60 9.87 5.58
CA ILE A 8 -6.38 9.95 4.76
C ILE A 8 -6.35 11.33 4.11
N GLY A 9 -5.27 12.10 4.33
CA GLY A 9 -5.11 13.42 3.70
C GLY A 9 -6.23 14.41 4.04
N GLY A 10 -6.84 14.29 5.22
CA GLY A 10 -7.97 15.11 5.66
C GLY A 10 -9.35 14.62 5.20
N LYS A 11 -9.41 13.64 4.30
CA LYS A 11 -10.65 13.03 3.79
C LYS A 11 -11.05 11.82 4.60
N ASP A 12 -12.34 11.60 4.78
CA ASP A 12 -12.88 10.40 5.43
C ASP A 12 -12.71 9.17 4.54
N LEU A 13 -12.18 8.08 5.07
CA LEU A 13 -12.12 6.81 4.36
C LEU A 13 -13.30 5.94 4.76
N VAL A 14 -14.19 5.66 3.82
CA VAL A 14 -15.44 4.93 4.06
C VAL A 14 -15.56 3.70 3.18
N ILE A 15 -16.26 2.69 3.69
CA ILE A 15 -16.58 1.47 2.95
C ILE A 15 -18.07 1.49 2.62
N GLU A 16 -18.40 1.56 1.33
CA GLU A 16 -19.77 1.68 0.84
C GLU A 16 -20.12 0.53 -0.12
N ASP A 17 -21.41 0.29 -0.32
CA ASP A 17 -21.91 -0.67 -1.30
C ASP A 17 -22.07 0.01 -2.67
N VAL A 18 -20.94 0.14 -3.37
CA VAL A 18 -20.81 0.81 -4.66
C VAL A 18 -19.99 -0.06 -5.61
N GLU A 19 -20.17 0.14 -6.92
CA GLU A 19 -19.51 -0.69 -7.92
C GLU A 19 -18.05 -0.30 -8.15
N GLU A 20 -17.71 0.98 -8.11
CA GLU A 20 -16.34 1.46 -8.30
C GLU A 20 -15.92 2.38 -7.16
N ALA A 21 -14.63 2.33 -6.81
CA ALA A 21 -14.06 3.27 -5.87
C ALA A 21 -14.05 4.68 -6.46
N TYR A 22 -14.35 5.67 -5.63
CA TYR A 22 -14.35 7.07 -6.03
C TYR A 22 -13.83 7.96 -4.89
N GLU A 23 -13.46 9.17 -5.25
CA GLU A 23 -12.95 10.18 -4.32
C GLU A 23 -13.72 11.49 -4.53
N THR A 24 -14.11 12.13 -3.44
CA THR A 24 -14.69 13.47 -3.43
C THR A 24 -13.74 14.45 -2.75
N THR A 25 -14.16 15.70 -2.58
CA THR A 25 -13.43 16.68 -1.77
C THR A 25 -13.35 16.29 -0.30
N THR A 26 -14.30 15.50 0.21
CA THR A 26 -14.46 15.19 1.64
C THR A 26 -14.23 13.73 2.00
N LYS A 27 -14.40 12.78 1.07
CA LYS A 27 -14.26 11.34 1.35
C LYS A 27 -13.57 10.55 0.24
N MET A 28 -12.96 9.44 0.62
CA MET A 28 -12.43 8.38 -0.23
C MET A 28 -13.25 7.12 0.04
N VAL A 29 -13.76 6.48 -1.01
CA VAL A 29 -14.67 5.34 -0.86
C VAL A 29 -14.03 4.05 -1.37
N ILE A 30 -14.00 3.04 -0.51
CA ILE A 30 -13.63 1.66 -0.87
C ILE A 30 -14.91 0.84 -1.08
N PRO A 31 -15.13 0.24 -2.26
CA PRO A 31 -16.22 -0.68 -2.50
C PRO A 31 -16.21 -1.86 -1.52
N ARG A 32 -17.36 -2.23 -0.96
CA ARG A 32 -17.51 -3.39 -0.06
C ARG A 32 -17.08 -4.72 -0.71
N LYS A 33 -17.12 -4.80 -2.04
CA LYS A 33 -16.63 -5.96 -2.80
C LYS A 33 -15.10 -6.11 -2.84
N CYS A 34 -14.33 -5.07 -2.47
CA CYS A 34 -12.88 -5.15 -2.29
C CYS A 34 -12.54 -5.93 -1.01
N LYS A 35 -12.63 -7.26 -1.07
CA LYS A 35 -12.48 -8.16 0.10
C LYS A 35 -11.05 -8.66 0.31
N TRP A 36 -10.18 -8.45 -0.68
CA TRP A 36 -8.83 -9.01 -0.71
C TRP A 36 -7.78 -7.91 -0.55
N VAL A 37 -6.71 -8.25 0.14
CA VAL A 37 -5.53 -7.38 0.30
C VAL A 37 -4.32 -8.14 -0.21
N LEU A 38 -3.56 -7.51 -1.11
CA LEU A 38 -2.30 -8.03 -1.61
C LEU A 38 -1.17 -7.31 -0.88
N MET A 39 -0.41 -8.06 -0.09
CA MET A 39 0.76 -7.56 0.62
C MET A 39 2.03 -8.03 -0.08
N TRP A 40 3.01 -7.13 -0.19
CA TRP A 40 4.30 -7.41 -0.80
C TRP A 40 5.38 -6.51 -0.19
N SER A 41 6.64 -6.89 -0.32
CA SER A 41 7.78 -6.14 0.21
C SER A 41 8.88 -5.94 -0.84
N ALA A 42 9.61 -4.84 -0.70
CA ALA A 42 10.87 -4.63 -1.38
C ALA A 42 12.02 -4.94 -0.40
N ARG A 43 12.70 -6.07 -0.62
CA ARG A 43 13.86 -6.45 0.18
C ARG A 43 15.01 -5.44 -0.01
N GLN A 44 15.51 -4.89 1.09
CA GLN A 44 16.70 -4.05 1.09
C GLN A 44 17.97 -4.88 0.92
N SER A 45 19.02 -4.29 0.35
CA SER A 45 20.35 -4.90 0.28
C SER A 45 20.94 -5.03 1.69
N LEU A 46 21.32 -6.24 2.10
CA LEU A 46 21.91 -6.49 3.41
C LEU A 46 23.18 -5.65 3.62
N GLU A 47 24.09 -5.65 2.63
CA GLU A 47 25.33 -4.88 2.70
C GLU A 47 25.07 -3.37 2.77
N GLY A 48 24.00 -2.90 2.13
CA GLY A 48 23.60 -1.50 2.16
C GLY A 48 23.01 -1.08 3.50
N THR A 49 22.06 -1.86 4.01
CA THR A 49 21.42 -1.61 5.30
C THR A 49 22.43 -1.67 6.45
N ARG A 50 23.43 -2.56 6.40
CA ARG A 50 24.50 -2.64 7.42
C ARG A 50 25.41 -1.42 7.47
N ARG A 51 25.50 -0.64 6.40
CA ARG A 51 26.31 0.59 6.29
C ARG A 51 25.44 1.85 6.34
N GLN A 52 24.21 1.70 6.80
CA GLN A 52 23.23 2.78 6.83
C GLN A 52 23.54 3.84 7.89
N ALA A 53 24.48 3.64 8.82
CA ALA A 53 24.94 4.71 9.72
C ALA A 53 26.25 5.30 9.15
N GLY A 54 26.20 6.48 8.54
CA GLY A 54 27.36 7.11 7.89
C GLY A 54 27.01 8.14 6.79
N ILE A 55 28.02 8.67 6.11
CA ILE A 55 27.88 9.81 5.17
C ILE A 55 27.03 9.46 3.92
N THR A 56 27.04 8.20 3.48
CA THR A 56 26.19 7.68 2.38
C THR A 56 24.98 6.94 2.93
N GLU A 57 24.23 7.66 3.77
CA GLU A 57 23.14 7.11 4.55
C GLU A 57 21.94 6.70 3.68
N ASN A 58 21.27 5.62 4.07
CA ASN A 58 19.93 5.23 3.58
C ASN A 58 19.76 4.87 2.08
N TYR A 59 20.83 4.68 1.29
CA TYR A 59 20.66 4.37 -0.14
C TYR A 59 19.78 3.12 -0.38
N ALA A 60 19.94 2.07 0.43
CA ALA A 60 19.18 0.82 0.32
C ALA A 60 17.69 1.03 0.63
N VAL A 61 17.38 1.96 1.53
CA VAL A 61 16.03 2.38 1.89
C VAL A 61 15.40 3.15 0.73
N TRP A 62 16.07 4.19 0.23
CA TRP A 62 15.58 5.01 -0.88
C TRP A 62 15.40 4.22 -2.17
N TYR A 63 16.34 3.32 -2.47
CA TYR A 63 16.21 2.41 -3.60
C TYR A 63 14.95 1.53 -3.45
N SER A 64 14.69 1.00 -2.25
CA SER A 64 13.48 0.20 -2.00
C SER A 64 12.20 1.03 -2.14
N TYR A 65 12.16 2.26 -1.61
CA TYR A 65 11.04 3.17 -1.80
C TYR A 65 10.77 3.50 -3.27
N SER A 66 11.82 3.69 -4.07
CA SER A 66 11.70 3.99 -5.51
C SER A 66 11.06 2.85 -6.31
N ARG A 67 11.17 1.62 -5.82
CA ARG A 67 10.55 0.44 -6.44
C ARG A 67 9.08 0.32 -6.11
N LEU A 68 8.65 0.87 -4.97
CA LEU A 68 7.29 0.63 -4.50
C LEU A 68 6.18 1.10 -5.45
N PRO A 69 6.21 2.35 -5.97
CA PRO A 69 5.19 2.81 -6.89
C PRO A 69 5.23 2.02 -8.21
N LYS A 70 6.42 1.59 -8.66
CA LYS A 70 6.57 0.82 -9.91
C LYS A 70 5.85 -0.52 -9.82
N VAL A 71 6.13 -1.28 -8.76
CA VAL A 71 5.49 -2.59 -8.51
C VAL A 71 4.00 -2.41 -8.24
N GLY A 72 3.63 -1.40 -7.43
CA GLY A 72 2.23 -1.10 -7.13
C GLY A 72 1.39 -0.84 -8.38
N VAL A 73 1.89 0.02 -9.29
CA VAL A 73 1.21 0.30 -10.57
C VAL A 73 1.13 -0.95 -11.44
N GLN A 74 2.22 -1.73 -11.56
CA GLN A 74 2.21 -2.97 -12.35
C GLN A 74 1.16 -3.97 -11.85
N ILE A 75 1.03 -4.14 -10.53
CA ILE A 75 0.01 -5.00 -9.93
C ILE A 75 -1.40 -4.45 -10.20
N GLN A 76 -1.61 -3.15 -10.01
CA GLN A 76 -2.92 -2.53 -10.26
C GLN A 76 -3.35 -2.68 -11.72
N GLU A 77 -2.43 -2.44 -12.65
CA GLU A 77 -2.68 -2.55 -14.09
C GLU A 77 -2.93 -3.99 -14.53
N PHE A 78 -2.21 -4.95 -13.97
CA PHE A 78 -2.46 -6.36 -14.21
C PHE A 78 -3.87 -6.77 -13.76
N ILE A 79 -4.27 -6.38 -12.54
CA ILE A 79 -5.61 -6.68 -12.01
C ILE A 79 -6.70 -5.97 -12.82
N ARG A 80 -6.43 -4.74 -13.27
CA ARG A 80 -7.32 -4.00 -14.18
C ARG A 80 -7.48 -4.72 -15.52
N GLY A 81 -6.41 -5.27 -16.07
CA GLY A 81 -6.44 -6.09 -17.28
C GLY A 81 -7.29 -7.37 -17.15
N LEU A 82 -7.46 -7.88 -15.93
CA LEU A 82 -8.37 -8.99 -15.61
C LEU A 82 -9.83 -8.54 -15.41
N GLY A 83 -10.13 -7.25 -15.51
CA GLY A 83 -11.47 -6.69 -15.30
C GLY A 83 -11.82 -6.39 -13.84
N TYR A 84 -10.83 -6.37 -12.95
CA TYR A 84 -11.03 -6.07 -11.52
C TYR A 84 -10.41 -4.73 -11.12
N GLN A 85 -10.97 -4.11 -10.08
CA GLN A 85 -10.40 -2.91 -9.50
C GLN A 85 -9.41 -3.24 -8.38
N ALA A 86 -8.25 -2.58 -8.39
CA ALA A 86 -7.25 -2.65 -7.33
C ALA A 86 -6.94 -1.25 -6.79
N LEU A 87 -6.98 -1.09 -5.46
CA LEU A 87 -6.71 0.17 -4.78
C LEU A 87 -5.33 0.16 -4.13
N ASN A 88 -4.61 1.26 -4.27
CA ASN A 88 -3.31 1.48 -3.66
C ASN A 88 -3.26 2.91 -3.10
N PRO A 89 -3.25 3.09 -1.76
CA PRO A 89 -3.20 4.41 -1.14
C PRO A 89 -1.76 4.90 -0.96
N GLY A 90 -0.79 4.19 -1.55
CA GLY A 90 0.62 4.39 -1.29
C GLY A 90 0.95 4.25 0.20
N MET A 91 1.86 5.10 0.68
CA MET A 91 2.34 5.06 2.06
C MET A 91 1.39 5.68 3.10
N LYS A 92 0.23 6.23 2.69
CA LYS A 92 -0.59 7.09 3.57
C LYS A 92 -1.87 6.45 4.10
N GLY A 93 -2.21 5.23 3.69
CA GLY A 93 -3.56 4.71 3.89
C GLY A 93 -3.77 3.53 4.82
N TYR A 94 -2.73 2.75 5.14
CA TYR A 94 -2.89 1.45 5.78
C TYR A 94 -1.90 1.21 6.92
N LEU A 95 -2.32 0.40 7.88
CA LEU A 95 -1.45 -0.20 8.88
C LEU A 95 -0.72 -1.38 8.23
N THR A 96 0.49 -1.13 7.73
CA THR A 96 1.28 -2.13 6.98
C THR A 96 1.71 -3.32 7.85
N SER A 97 2.08 -3.10 9.11
CA SER A 97 2.56 -4.19 10.00
C SER A 97 1.47 -5.21 10.35
N PRO A 98 0.25 -4.80 10.78
CA PRO A 98 -0.84 -5.74 11.01
C PRO A 98 -1.20 -6.52 9.75
N LEU A 99 -1.31 -5.85 8.59
CA LEU A 99 -1.63 -6.52 7.34
C LEU A 99 -0.54 -7.51 6.92
N ALA A 100 0.73 -7.20 7.16
CA ALA A 100 1.84 -8.10 6.88
C ALA A 100 1.73 -9.40 7.70
N ALA A 101 1.41 -9.29 9.00
CA ALA A 101 1.18 -10.44 9.86
C ALA A 101 0.00 -11.30 9.37
N PHE A 102 -1.16 -10.69 9.08
CA PHE A 102 -2.32 -11.43 8.57
C PHE A 102 -2.10 -12.06 7.20
N SER A 103 -1.21 -11.50 6.37
CA SER A 103 -0.83 -12.07 5.07
C SER A 103 0.23 -13.18 5.16
N GLY A 104 0.76 -13.47 6.35
CA GLY A 104 1.81 -14.48 6.55
C GLY A 104 3.20 -14.04 6.10
N MET A 105 3.46 -12.73 5.97
CA MET A 105 4.77 -12.21 5.57
C MET A 105 5.80 -12.21 6.71
N GLY A 106 5.35 -12.29 7.96
CA GLY A 106 6.17 -12.23 9.16
C GLY A 106 5.32 -12.01 10.41
N GLU A 107 5.97 -11.82 11.55
CA GLU A 107 5.34 -11.57 12.86
C GLU A 107 5.70 -10.18 13.40
#